data_AF-A0A7W9W170-F1
#
_entry.id   AF-A0A7W9W170-F1
#
_cell.length_a   1.000
_cell.length_b   1.000
_cell.length_c   1.000
_cell.angle_alpha   90.00
_cell.angle_beta   90.00
_cell.angle_gamma   90.00
#
_symmetry.space_group_name_H-M   'P 1'
#
loop_
_entity.id
_entity.type
_entity.pdbx_description
1 polymer ?
#
loop_
_entity_poly.entity_id
_entity_poly.type
_entity_poly.pdbx_seq_one_letter_code
_entity_poly.pdbx_strand_id
1 'polypeptide(L)' 'MAKRPVPLYDFAAFGQAIKAARTARKESHKDVSDAMNISPRYLTNIENKGQQPSLQIFYELVTRYNIS' A
#
# COMPACT_ATOMS: atom_id res chain seq x y z
N MET A 1 2.26 10.81 32.06
CA MET A 1 1.15 10.07 31.43
C MET A 1 1.72 8.85 30.72
N ALA A 2 1.30 7.64 31.08
CA ALA A 2 1.67 6.44 30.31
C ALA A 2 1.02 6.51 28.92
N LYS A 3 1.80 6.30 27.85
CA LYS A 3 1.23 6.19 26.49
C LYS A 3 0.26 5.01 26.47
N ARG A 4 -0.98 5.25 26.02
CA ARG A 4 -1.94 4.16 25.74
C ARG A 4 -1.30 3.23 24.69
N PRO A 5 -1.35 1.91 24.86
CA PRO A 5 -0.85 1.00 23.83
C PRO A 5 -1.66 1.23 22.55
N VAL A 6 -0.97 1.64 21.48
CA VAL A 6 -1.57 1.77 20.15
C VAL A 6 -1.50 0.37 19.52
N PRO A 7 -2.63 -0.27 19.19
CA PRO A 7 -2.62 -1.52 18.48
C PRO A 7 -1.87 -1.32 17.16
N LEU A 8 -0.78 -2.07 16.95
CA LEU A 8 -0.09 -2.07 15.68
C LEU A 8 -0.97 -2.86 14.70
N TYR A 9 -1.63 -2.16 13.79
CA TYR A 9 -2.40 -2.81 12.75
C TYR A 9 -1.43 -3.45 11.74
N ASP A 10 -1.70 -4.69 11.34
CA ASP A 10 -0.88 -5.37 10.34
C ASP A 10 -1.34 -5.01 8.92
N PHE A 11 -0.53 -4.21 8.23
CA PHE A 11 -0.78 -3.82 6.84
C PHE A 11 -0.26 -4.83 5.82
N ALA A 12 0.36 -5.95 6.24
CA ALA A 12 0.88 -6.95 5.33
C ALA A 12 -0.22 -7.57 4.45
N ALA A 13 -1.40 -7.85 5.02
CA ALA A 13 -2.54 -8.38 4.27
C ALA A 13 -2.97 -7.45 3.12
N PHE A 14 -3.06 -6.15 3.39
CA PHE A 14 -3.37 -5.15 2.37
C PHE A 14 -2.24 -4.99 1.35
N GLY A 15 -0.98 -5.03 1.78
CA GLY A 15 0.18 -5.02 0.89
C GLY A 15 0.15 -6.16 -0.13
N GLN A 16 -0.18 -7.38 0.31
CA GLN A 16 -0.33 -8.53 -0.58
C GLN A 16 -1.54 -8.40 -1.52
N ALA A 17 -2.66 -7.88 -1.03
CA ALA A 17 -3.85 -7.63 -1.85
C ALA A 17 -3.55 -6.62 -2.97
N ILE A 18 -2.86 -5.51 -2.64
CA ILE A 18 -2.42 -4.49 -3.62
C ILE A 18 -1.47 -5.10 -4.64
N LYS A 19 -0.48 -5.88 -4.19
CA LYS A 19 0.47 -6.58 -5.08
C LYS A 19 -0.23 -7.51 -6.05
N ALA A 20 -1.20 -8.30 -5.57
CA ALA A 20 -1.99 -9.20 -6.40
C ALA A 20 -2.81 -8.43 -7.44
N ALA A 21 -3.49 -7.35 -7.04
CA ALA A 21 -4.31 -6.54 -7.92
C ALA A 21 -3.48 -5.81 -9.00
N ARG A 22 -2.33 -5.23 -8.61
CA ARG A 22 -1.38 -4.61 -9.55
C ARG A 22 -0.88 -5.62 -10.59
N THR A 23 -0.52 -6.82 -10.13
CA THR A 23 -0.02 -7.90 -11.01
C THR A 23 -1.11 -8.40 -11.96
N ALA A 24 -2.36 -8.51 -11.49
CA ALA A 24 -3.50 -8.89 -12.32
C ALA A 24 -3.76 -7.86 -13.44
N ARG A 25 -3.52 -6.58 -13.19
CA ARG A 25 -3.62 -5.50 -14.18
C ARG A 25 -2.37 -5.33 -15.05
N LYS A 26 -1.32 -6.13 -14.83
CA LYS A 26 -0.02 -6.07 -15.53
C LYS A 26 0.67 -4.69 -15.42
N GLU A 27 0.39 -3.94 -14.36
CA GLU A 27 0.99 -2.63 -14.13
C GLU A 27 2.38 -2.79 -13.50
N SER A 28 3.38 -2.06 -14.02
CA SER A 28 4.69 -2.05 -13.39
C SER A 28 4.68 -1.18 -12.13
N HIS A 29 5.61 -1.41 -11.20
CA HIS A 29 5.77 -0.53 -10.04
C HIS A 29 6.03 0.93 -10.46
N LYS A 30 6.73 1.13 -11.59
CA LYS A 30 7.08 2.46 -12.09
C LYS A 30 5.84 3.20 -12.58
N ASP A 31 4.96 2.53 -13.32
CA ASP A 31 3.74 3.16 -13.85
C ASP A 31 2.82 3.61 -12.71
N VAL A 32 2.64 2.75 -11.70
CA VAL A 32 1.82 3.07 -10.52
C VAL A 32 2.46 4.20 -9.71
N SER A 33 3.79 4.17 -9.55
CA SER A 33 4.49 5.18 -8.78
C SER A 33 4.46 6.55 -9.45
N ASP A 34 4.64 6.59 -10.78
CA ASP A 34 4.58 7.82 -11.56
C ASP A 34 3.16 8.40 -11.55
N ALA A 35 2.14 7.56 -11.67
CA ALA A 35 0.74 7.97 -11.63
C ALA A 35 0.27 8.52 -10.26
N MET A 36 0.93 8.13 -9.17
CA MET A 36 0.60 8.58 -7.80
C MET A 36 1.63 9.58 -7.24
N ASN A 37 2.63 9.95 -8.04
CA ASN A 37 3.75 10.79 -7.62
C ASN A 37 4.42 10.28 -6.32
N ILE A 38 4.62 8.95 -6.23
CA ILE A 38 5.32 8.29 -5.13
C ILE A 38 6.60 7.63 -5.64
N SER A 39 7.49 7.25 -4.72
CA SER A 39 8.67 6.47 -5.13
C SER A 39 8.31 4.99 -5.36
N PRO A 40 8.89 4.33 -6.39
CA PRO A 40 8.73 2.88 -6.58
C PRO A 40 9.14 2.05 -5.35
N ARG A 41 10.14 2.55 -4.60
CA ARG A 41 10.60 1.92 -3.35
C ARG A 41 9.52 1.96 -2.26
N TYR A 42 8.76 3.05 -2.19
CA TYR A 42 7.67 3.17 -1.22
C TYR A 42 6.56 2.16 -1.52
N LEU A 43 6.16 2.04 -2.78
CA LEU A 43 5.17 1.04 -3.22
C LEU A 43 5.64 -0.39 -2.90
N THR A 44 6.89 -0.73 -3.21
CA THR A 44 7.43 -2.07 -2.92
C THR A 44 7.54 -2.38 -1.43
N ASN A 45 7.78 -1.38 -0.56
CA ASN A 45 7.76 -1.59 0.89
C ASN A 45 6.33 -1.81 1.42
N ILE A 46 5.34 -1.10 0.87
CA ILE A 46 3.92 -1.33 1.22
C ILE A 46 3.53 -2.76 0.81
N GLU A 47 3.81 -3.14 -0.44
CA GLU A 47 3.45 -4.45 -0.99
C GLU A 47 4.14 -5.63 -0.28
N ASN A 48 5.45 -5.52 0.02
CA ASN A 48 6.23 -6.67 0.50
C ASN A 48 6.49 -6.67 2.01
N LYS A 49 6.58 -5.50 2.65
CA LYS A 49 6.92 -5.37 4.09
C LYS A 49 5.73 -4.97 4.94
N GLY A 50 4.57 -4.68 4.35
CA GLY A 50 3.44 -4.13 5.08
C GLY A 50 3.77 -2.78 5.72
N GLN A 51 4.66 -1.99 5.10
CA GLN A 51 4.96 -0.65 5.61
C GLN A 51 3.67 0.17 5.65
N GLN A 52 3.34 0.74 6.82
CA GLN A 52 2.16 1.58 6.98
C GLN A 52 2.22 2.78 6.01
N PRO A 53 1.30 2.86 5.03
CA PRO A 53 1.22 4.01 4.14
C PRO A 53 0.55 5.21 4.83
N SER A 54 0.67 6.40 4.22
CA SER A 54 -0.22 7.50 4.59
C SER A 54 -1.67 7.13 4.24
N LEU A 55 -2.63 7.68 4.99
CA LEU A 55 -4.05 7.37 4.79
C LEU A 55 -4.52 7.70 3.36
N GLN A 56 -4.02 8.80 2.80
CA GLN A 56 -4.33 9.20 1.42
C GLN A 56 -3.87 8.14 0.41
N ILE A 57 -2.59 7.74 0.44
CA ILE A 57 -2.03 6.75 -0.49
C ILE A 57 -2.72 5.40 -0.31
N PHE A 58 -3.05 5.04 0.94
CA PHE A 58 -3.81 3.83 1.22
C PHE A 58 -5.17 3.83 0.52
N TYR A 59 -5.97 4.88 0.71
CA TYR A 59 -7.28 4.99 0.09
C TYR A 59 -7.18 5.02 -1.44
N GLU A 60 -6.19 5.73 -2.00
CA GLU A 60 -5.98 5.75 -3.45
C GLU A 60 -5.65 4.36 -4.01
N LEU A 61 -4.79 3.58 -3.35
CA LEU A 61 -4.46 2.20 -3.76
C LEU A 61 -5.66 1.27 -3.65
N VAL A 62 -6.35 1.29 -2.52
CA VAL A 62 -7.52 0.44 -2.25
C VAL A 62 -8.65 0.75 -3.23
N THR A 63 -8.90 2.04 -3.51
CA THR A 63 -9.92 2.49 -4.48
C THR A 63 -9.51 2.16 -5.91
N ARG A 64 -8.26 2.41 -6.31
CA ARG A 64 -7.77 2.08 -7.65
C ARG A 64 -7.93 0.60 -7.98
N TYR A 65 -7.69 -0.26 -6.99
CA TYR A 65 -7.73 -1.71 -7.15
C TYR A 65 -9.05 -2.37 -6.71
N ASN A 66 -10.04 -1.60 -6.28
CA ASN A 66 -11.32 -2.08 -5.75
C ASN A 66 -11.15 -3.17 -4.68
N ILE A 67 -10.23 -2.95 -3.75
CA ILE A 67 -9.96 -3.86 -2.63
C ILE A 67 -10.98 -3.56 -1.52
N SER A 68 -11.68 -4.58 -1.02
CA SER A 68 -12.67 -4.47 0.07
C SER A 68 -12.21 -5.18 1.33
#